data_AF-A0A377TSE4-F1
#
_entry.id   AF-A0A377TSE4-F1
#
_cell.length_a   1.000
_cell.length_b   1.000
_cell.length_c   1.000
_cell.angle_alpha   90.00
_cell.angle_beta   90.00
_cell.angle_gamma   90.00
#
_symmetry.space_group_name_H-M   'P 1'
#
loop_
_entity.id
_entity.type
_entity.pdbx_description
1 polymer ?
#
loop_
_entity_poly.entity_id
_entity_poly.type
_entity_poly.pdbx_seq_one_letter_code
_entity_poly.pdbx_strand_id
1 'polypeptide(L)'
;MKKIYVLSPFNFNDGKEQKHFPVGFHDVDDTVADHWFVKAHCSPDGEAPAVAEDPRIAELEAKSPRKTRVLLNSKRNCRRLPIMARNQSLPTPEQFRATFPQFADDTKYPTPMIQTRLNLADAMLSESRFGVDIFPYIVGLYVAHYMYLYAADMRGVAVGTAGGVNSGIQTAKSVDKVSASYDASATLDPNAGFWNNSRYGSEFWEYLMMFGAGAVQLGTPE
;
A
#
# COMPACT_ATOMS: atom_id res chain seq x y z
N MET A 1 -3.33 4.25 46.22
CA MET A 1 -3.74 2.87 45.88
C MET A 1 -5.23 2.89 45.59
N LYS A 2 -5.60 2.71 44.33
CA LYS A 2 -6.99 2.67 43.85
C LYS A 2 -7.35 1.24 43.49
N LYS A 3 -8.58 0.86 43.81
CA LYS A 3 -9.12 -0.46 43.44
C LYS A 3 -9.72 -0.38 42.04
N ILE A 4 -9.26 -1.24 41.13
CA ILE A 4 -9.79 -1.36 39.77
C ILE A 4 -10.46 -2.72 39.60
N TYR A 5 -11.47 -2.79 38.73
CA TYR A 5 -12.07 -4.06 38.30
C TYR A 5 -11.75 -4.29 36.83
N VAL A 6 -11.00 -5.36 36.54
CA VAL A 6 -10.52 -5.70 35.20
C VAL A 6 -11.54 -6.60 34.51
N LEU A 7 -12.09 -6.14 33.39
CA LEU A 7 -13.11 -6.86 32.60
C LEU A 7 -12.50 -7.82 31.57
N SER A 8 -11.26 -7.59 31.19
CA SER A 8 -10.54 -8.41 30.21
C SER A 8 -9.09 -8.49 30.63
N PRO A 9 -8.49 -9.69 30.72
CA PRO A 9 -7.14 -9.83 31.24
C PRO A 9 -6.15 -9.15 30.29
N PHE A 10 -5.20 -8.41 30.84
CA PHE A 10 -4.20 -7.70 30.05
C PHE A 10 -2.84 -7.68 30.74
N ASN A 11 -1.79 -7.42 29.96
CA ASN A 11 -0.46 -7.17 30.48
C ASN A 11 -0.19 -5.66 30.40
N PHE A 12 0.13 -5.04 31.52
CA PHE A 12 0.53 -3.64 31.57
C PHE A 12 2.06 -3.54 31.63
N ASN A 13 2.65 -2.72 30.79
CA ASN A 13 4.08 -2.41 30.85
C ASN A 13 4.25 -0.94 31.22
N ASP A 14 4.87 -0.69 32.37
CA ASP A 14 5.12 0.67 32.90
C ASP A 14 6.51 1.20 32.48
N GLY A 15 7.09 0.64 31.40
CA GLY A 15 8.42 0.98 30.89
C GLY A 15 9.59 0.38 31.67
N LYS A 16 9.34 -0.17 32.88
CA LYS A 16 10.33 -0.86 33.71
C LYS A 16 10.02 -2.34 33.91
N GLU A 17 8.75 -2.70 34.07
CA GLU A 17 8.30 -4.07 34.32
C GLU A 17 6.95 -4.34 33.64
N GLN A 18 6.73 -5.59 33.23
CA GLN A 18 5.46 -6.07 32.72
C GLN A 18 4.68 -6.78 33.84
N LYS A 19 3.50 -6.28 34.19
CA LYS A 19 2.60 -6.86 35.19
C LYS A 19 1.36 -7.44 34.52
N HIS A 20 1.02 -8.67 34.87
CA HIS A 20 -0.17 -9.36 34.38
C HIS A 20 -1.37 -9.06 35.30
N PHE A 21 -2.47 -8.62 34.71
CA PHE A 21 -3.73 -8.34 35.41
C PHE A 21 -4.81 -9.33 34.95
N PRO A 22 -5.18 -10.34 35.76
CA PRO A 22 -6.31 -11.21 35.47
C PRO A 22 -7.64 -10.48 35.68
N VAL A 23 -8.75 -11.07 35.21
CA VAL A 23 -10.11 -10.55 35.46
C VAL A 23 -10.38 -10.53 36.96
N GLY A 24 -10.97 -9.45 37.46
CA GLY A 24 -11.31 -9.29 38.88
C GLY A 24 -10.81 -8.00 39.51
N PHE A 25 -10.87 -7.93 40.83
CA PHE A 25 -10.44 -6.78 41.61
C PHE A 25 -8.92 -6.76 41.80
N HIS A 26 -8.31 -5.60 41.57
CA HIS A 26 -6.88 -5.37 41.80
C HIS A 26 -6.66 -4.03 42.49
N ASP A 27 -5.74 -4.01 43.44
CA ASP A 27 -5.25 -2.77 44.04
C ASP A 27 -4.02 -2.30 43.27
N VAL A 28 -4.12 -1.12 42.65
CA VAL A 28 -3.05 -0.55 41.82
C VAL A 28 -2.68 0.86 42.26
N ASP A 29 -1.49 1.29 41.86
CA ASP A 29 -1.05 2.66 42.09
C ASP A 29 -1.87 3.67 41.29
N ASP A 30 -1.90 4.91 41.73
CA ASP A 30 -2.81 5.92 41.19
C ASP A 30 -2.47 6.26 39.73
N THR A 31 -1.19 6.24 39.38
CA THR A 31 -0.70 6.42 38.00
C THR A 31 -1.15 5.30 37.07
N VAL A 32 -1.17 4.06 37.56
CA VAL A 32 -1.61 2.87 36.81
C VAL A 32 -3.13 2.90 36.65
N ALA A 33 -3.88 3.23 37.70
CA ALA A 33 -5.32 3.40 37.65
C ALA A 33 -5.75 4.49 36.66
N ASP A 34 -4.97 5.58 36.56
CA ASP A 34 -5.28 6.69 35.67
C ASP A 34 -4.79 6.51 34.23
N HIS A 35 -4.00 5.46 33.95
CA HIS A 35 -3.50 5.17 32.62
C HIS A 35 -4.63 4.82 31.65
N TRP A 36 -4.66 5.50 30.50
CA TRP A 36 -5.70 5.35 29.47
C TRP A 36 -5.94 3.89 29.05
N PHE A 37 -4.86 3.10 28.95
CA PHE A 37 -4.93 1.68 28.62
C PHE A 37 -5.58 0.83 29.72
N VAL A 38 -5.30 1.13 30.99
CA VAL A 38 -5.90 0.41 32.14
C VAL A 38 -7.39 0.76 32.23
N LYS A 39 -7.75 2.04 32.12
CA LYS A 39 -9.15 2.50 32.07
C LYS A 39 -9.95 1.83 30.95
N ALA A 40 -9.37 1.64 29.77
CA ALA A 40 -10.04 0.98 28.64
C ALA A 40 -10.34 -0.51 28.86
N HIS A 41 -9.61 -1.17 29.77
CA HIS A 41 -9.77 -2.59 30.12
C HIS A 41 -10.50 -2.79 31.47
N CYS A 42 -10.86 -1.69 32.13
CA CYS A 42 -11.68 -1.64 33.33
C CYS A 42 -13.13 -1.23 33.01
N SER A 43 -14.01 -1.23 34.02
CA SER A 43 -15.42 -0.85 33.89
C SER A 43 -15.59 0.48 33.11
N PRO A 44 -16.56 0.58 32.18
CA PRO A 44 -16.72 1.75 31.29
C PRO A 44 -16.99 3.08 32.03
N ASP A 45 -17.43 3.02 33.29
CA ASP A 45 -17.71 4.20 34.10
C ASP A 45 -16.46 4.68 34.89
N GLY A 46 -15.33 3.96 34.81
CA GLY A 46 -14.09 4.30 35.54
C GLY A 46 -14.15 4.08 37.06
N GLU A 47 -15.32 3.77 37.60
CA GLU A 47 -15.56 3.52 39.01
C GLU A 47 -15.71 2.00 39.25
N ALA A 48 -14.94 1.46 40.20
CA ALA A 48 -15.02 0.05 40.55
C ALA A 48 -16.36 -0.23 41.26
N PRO A 49 -17.11 -1.29 40.87
CA PRO A 49 -18.27 -1.70 41.64
C PRO A 49 -17.86 -1.98 43.09
N ALA A 50 -18.53 -1.34 44.04
CA ALA A 50 -18.11 -1.32 45.44
C ALA A 50 -18.26 -2.67 46.16
N VAL A 51 -19.06 -3.60 45.61
CA VAL A 51 -19.39 -4.89 46.22
C VAL A 51 -19.37 -6.01 45.16
N ALA A 52 -18.90 -7.20 45.55
CA ALA A 52 -18.74 -8.36 44.68
C ALA A 52 -20.05 -8.98 44.13
N GLU A 53 -21.21 -8.51 44.62
CA GLU A 53 -22.55 -9.00 44.24
C GLU A 53 -23.39 -7.92 43.53
N ASP A 54 -22.76 -7.06 42.72
CA ASP A 54 -23.51 -6.08 41.92
C ASP A 54 -24.10 -6.75 40.65
N PRO A 55 -25.43 -6.72 40.42
CA PRO A 55 -26.06 -7.28 39.22
C PRO A 55 -25.51 -6.69 37.90
N ARG A 56 -24.84 -5.53 37.94
CA ARG A 56 -24.16 -4.93 36.78
C ARG A 56 -22.96 -5.75 36.29
N ILE A 57 -22.32 -6.56 37.16
CA ILE A 57 -21.19 -7.42 36.78
C ILE A 57 -21.63 -8.48 35.77
N ALA A 58 -22.78 -9.13 36.00
CA ALA A 58 -23.32 -10.13 35.07
C ALA A 58 -23.68 -9.54 33.70
N GLU A 59 -24.21 -8.31 33.66
CA GLU A 59 -24.52 -7.61 32.41
C GLU A 59 -23.26 -7.19 31.64
N LEU A 60 -22.21 -6.77 32.36
CA LEU A 60 -20.92 -6.37 31.78
C LEU A 60 -20.13 -7.58 31.28
N GLU A 61 -20.15 -8.69 32.03
CA GLU A 61 -19.59 -9.98 31.59
C GLU A 61 -20.33 -10.54 30.37
N ALA A 62 -21.65 -10.37 30.27
CA ALA A 62 -22.44 -10.75 29.09
C ALA A 62 -22.14 -9.89 27.84
N LYS A 63 -21.71 -8.63 28.01
CA LYS A 63 -21.26 -7.75 26.90
C LYS A 63 -19.84 -8.08 26.42
N SER A 64 -18.99 -8.65 27.27
CA SER A 64 -17.61 -9.05 26.95
C SER A 64 -17.48 -10.07 25.79
N PRO A 65 -18.27 -11.16 25.70
CA PRO A 65 -18.22 -12.09 24.56
C PRO A 65 -18.75 -11.43 23.29
N ARG A 66 -19.68 -10.46 23.38
CA ARG A 66 -20.18 -9.70 22.23
C ARG A 66 -19.08 -8.81 21.64
N LYS A 67 -18.32 -8.10 22.49
CA LYS A 67 -17.18 -7.26 22.09
C LYS A 67 -16.02 -8.09 21.56
N THR A 68 -15.75 -9.23 22.19
CA THR A 68 -14.74 -10.21 21.73
C THR A 68 -15.13 -10.82 20.38
N ARG A 69 -16.42 -11.13 20.15
CA ARG A 69 -16.92 -11.61 18.86
C ARG A 69 -16.85 -10.53 17.78
N VAL A 70 -17.13 -9.27 18.10
CA VAL A 70 -16.97 -8.14 17.18
C VAL A 70 -15.50 -7.90 16.85
N LEU A 71 -14.58 -7.96 17.81
CA LEU A 71 -13.14 -7.85 17.58
C LEU A 71 -12.59 -9.05 16.80
N LEU A 72 -13.06 -10.26 17.06
CA LEU A 72 -12.67 -11.47 16.33
C LEU A 72 -13.25 -11.48 14.92
N ASN A 73 -14.45 -10.93 14.72
CA ASN A 73 -15.04 -10.73 13.40
C ASN A 73 -14.38 -9.56 12.65
N SER A 74 -13.92 -8.52 13.34
CA SER A 74 -13.11 -7.44 12.77
C SER A 74 -11.71 -7.95 12.37
N LYS A 75 -11.05 -8.74 13.22
CA LYS A 75 -9.76 -9.40 12.90
C LYS A 75 -9.89 -10.51 11.86
N ARG A 76 -11.05 -11.18 11.76
CA ARG A 76 -11.36 -12.13 10.69
C ARG A 76 -11.75 -11.40 9.40
N ASN A 77 -12.47 -10.30 9.44
CA ASN A 77 -12.68 -9.43 8.27
C ASN A 77 -11.36 -8.78 7.83
N CYS A 78 -10.45 -8.43 8.73
CA CYS A 78 -9.13 -7.93 8.33
C CYS A 78 -8.27 -9.03 7.65
N ARG A 79 -8.54 -10.31 7.93
CA ARG A 79 -7.91 -11.47 7.27
C ARG A 79 -8.73 -12.07 6.12
N ARG A 80 -9.97 -11.65 5.92
CA ARG A 80 -10.96 -12.30 5.05
C ARG A 80 -11.89 -11.31 4.33
N LEU A 81 -11.56 -10.03 4.35
CA LEU A 81 -11.95 -9.15 3.26
C LEU A 81 -11.13 -9.68 2.08
N PRO A 82 -11.75 -10.05 0.94
CA PRO A 82 -11.01 -9.85 -0.30
C PRO A 82 -10.57 -8.38 -0.21
N ILE A 83 -9.30 -8.10 -0.49
CA ILE A 83 -8.92 -6.76 -0.95
C ILE A 83 -10.07 -6.31 -1.85
N MET A 84 -10.92 -5.39 -1.39
CA MET A 84 -11.77 -4.69 -2.33
C MET A 84 -10.74 -4.00 -3.20
N ALA A 85 -10.53 -4.53 -4.40
CA ALA A 85 -9.50 -4.07 -5.30
C ALA A 85 -9.69 -2.57 -5.39
N ARG A 86 -8.71 -1.80 -4.89
CA ARG A 86 -8.80 -0.34 -4.89
C ARG A 86 -9.09 0.16 -6.29
N ASN A 87 -8.53 -0.56 -7.26
CA ASN A 87 -8.75 -0.40 -8.68
C ASN A 87 -9.33 -1.71 -9.22
N GLN A 88 -10.63 -1.71 -9.56
CA GLN A 88 -11.34 -2.90 -10.04
C GLN A 88 -10.88 -3.33 -11.43
N SER A 89 -10.38 -2.37 -12.21
CA SER A 89 -9.88 -2.54 -13.58
C SER A 89 -8.37 -2.79 -13.65
N LEU A 90 -7.70 -3.09 -12.53
CA LEU A 90 -6.27 -3.42 -12.54
C LEU A 90 -6.01 -4.63 -13.49
N PRO A 91 -5.14 -4.49 -14.50
CA PRO A 91 -4.92 -5.56 -15.46
C PRO A 91 -4.14 -6.73 -14.84
N THR A 92 -4.41 -7.95 -15.31
CA THR A 92 -3.59 -9.12 -15.00
C THR A 92 -2.29 -9.13 -15.83
N PRO A 93 -1.26 -9.91 -15.46
CA PRO A 93 -0.06 -10.06 -16.29
C PRO A 93 -0.36 -10.51 -17.72
N GLU A 94 -1.33 -11.40 -17.91
CA GLU A 94 -1.74 -11.87 -19.24
C GLU A 94 -2.39 -10.75 -20.06
N GLN A 95 -3.27 -9.96 -19.44
CA GLN A 95 -3.88 -8.79 -20.07
C GLN A 95 -2.83 -7.74 -20.43
N PHE A 96 -1.85 -7.51 -19.55
CA PHE A 96 -0.71 -6.64 -19.84
C PHE A 96 0.06 -7.11 -21.07
N ARG A 97 0.40 -8.41 -21.16
CA ARG A 97 1.12 -8.96 -22.32
C ARG A 97 0.30 -8.90 -23.61
N ALA A 98 -1.02 -9.07 -23.53
CA ALA A 98 -1.90 -8.91 -24.69
C ALA A 98 -1.88 -7.46 -25.22
N THR A 99 -1.89 -6.47 -24.32
CA THR A 99 -1.85 -5.03 -24.68
C THR A 99 -0.45 -4.58 -25.13
N PHE A 100 0.61 -5.18 -24.58
CA PHE A 100 1.99 -4.86 -24.90
C PHE A 100 2.78 -6.12 -25.35
N PRO A 101 2.56 -6.61 -26.60
CA PRO A 101 3.12 -7.87 -27.09
C PRO A 101 4.65 -7.97 -27.06
N GLN A 102 5.36 -6.84 -27.07
CA GLN A 102 6.82 -6.77 -26.93
C GLN A 102 7.33 -7.35 -25.60
N PHE A 103 6.45 -7.47 -24.60
CA PHE A 103 6.75 -8.11 -23.31
C PHE A 103 6.19 -9.53 -23.23
N ALA A 104 5.90 -10.22 -24.33
CA ALA A 104 5.31 -11.57 -24.30
C ALA A 104 6.28 -12.68 -23.84
N ASP A 105 7.60 -12.47 -23.96
CA ASP A 105 8.60 -13.46 -23.57
C ASP A 105 8.70 -13.58 -22.04
N ASP A 106 8.22 -14.70 -21.50
CA ASP A 106 8.22 -14.99 -20.06
C ASP A 106 9.63 -15.19 -19.46
N THR A 107 10.61 -15.57 -20.28
CA THR A 107 12.00 -15.75 -19.82
C THR A 107 12.71 -14.41 -19.69
N LYS A 108 12.47 -13.52 -20.64
CA LYS A 108 13.02 -12.16 -20.65
C LYS A 108 12.26 -11.22 -19.72
N TYR A 109 10.96 -11.44 -19.56
CA TYR A 109 10.07 -10.66 -18.70
C TYR A 109 9.31 -11.60 -17.76
N PRO A 110 9.90 -11.99 -16.61
CA PRO A 110 9.26 -12.94 -15.71
C PRO A 110 7.93 -12.43 -15.15
N THR A 111 6.90 -13.28 -15.14
CA THR A 111 5.58 -12.94 -14.58
C THR A 111 5.63 -12.38 -13.14
N PRO A 112 6.48 -12.89 -12.22
CA PRO A 112 6.61 -12.30 -10.88
C PRO A 112 7.06 -10.83 -10.88
N MET A 113 7.88 -10.42 -11.86
CA MET A 113 8.35 -9.04 -11.99
C MET A 113 7.22 -8.11 -12.46
N ILE A 114 6.43 -8.56 -13.44
CA ILE A 114 5.24 -7.84 -13.91
C ILE A 114 4.22 -7.72 -12.77
N GLN A 115 3.93 -8.82 -12.08
CA GLN A 115 2.98 -8.82 -10.96
C GLN A 115 3.40 -7.88 -9.83
N THR A 116 4.69 -7.84 -9.50
CA THR A 116 5.21 -6.91 -8.49
C THR A 116 4.98 -5.45 -8.88
N ARG A 117 5.15 -5.12 -10.17
CA ARG A 117 4.87 -3.77 -10.67
C ARG A 117 3.38 -3.45 -10.69
N LEU A 118 2.52 -4.41 -11.04
CA LEU A 118 1.07 -4.25 -10.95
C LEU A 118 0.61 -4.00 -9.51
N ASN A 119 1.13 -4.75 -8.54
CA ASN A 119 0.81 -4.54 -7.12
C ASN A 119 1.23 -3.16 -6.62
N LEU A 120 2.39 -2.67 -7.09
CA LEU A 120 2.85 -1.33 -6.75
C LEU A 120 2.02 -0.25 -7.45
N ALA A 121 1.61 -0.47 -8.70
CA ALA A 121 0.69 0.42 -9.42
C ALA A 121 -0.66 0.52 -8.71
N ASP A 122 -1.20 -0.60 -8.20
CA ASP A 122 -2.46 -0.61 -7.43
C ASP A 122 -2.38 0.21 -6.13
N ALA A 123 -1.20 0.26 -5.52
CA ALA A 123 -0.97 1.06 -4.31
C ALA A 123 -0.79 2.57 -4.59
N MET A 124 -0.27 2.95 -5.76
CA MET A 124 0.12 4.34 -6.07
C MET A 124 -0.88 5.07 -6.97
N LEU A 125 -1.58 4.34 -7.84
CA LEU A 125 -2.50 4.90 -8.82
C LEU A 125 -3.95 4.64 -8.40
N SER A 126 -4.84 5.56 -8.75
CA SER A 126 -6.26 5.45 -8.44
C SER A 126 -7.11 5.51 -9.70
N GLU A 127 -7.86 4.45 -9.94
CA GLU A 127 -8.85 4.33 -11.03
C GLU A 127 -9.85 5.48 -11.00
N SER A 128 -10.26 5.93 -9.81
CA SER A 128 -11.18 7.08 -9.66
C SER A 128 -10.64 8.39 -10.28
N ARG A 129 -9.32 8.52 -10.43
CA ARG A 129 -8.69 9.70 -11.03
C ARG A 129 -8.57 9.62 -12.55
N PHE A 130 -8.39 8.40 -13.09
CA PHE A 130 -8.11 8.17 -14.50
C PHE A 130 -9.35 7.71 -15.29
N GLY A 131 -10.35 7.14 -14.61
CA GLY A 131 -11.48 6.47 -15.23
C GLY A 131 -11.18 5.00 -15.57
N VAL A 132 -12.24 4.18 -15.52
CA VAL A 132 -12.18 2.71 -15.69
C VAL A 132 -11.60 2.31 -17.06
N ASP A 133 -11.89 3.07 -18.10
CA ASP A 133 -11.53 2.70 -19.48
C ASP A 133 -10.03 2.91 -19.77
N ILE A 134 -9.43 3.95 -19.19
CA ILE A 134 -8.05 4.36 -19.48
C ILE A 134 -7.08 3.81 -18.42
N PHE A 135 -7.54 3.59 -17.19
CA PHE A 135 -6.71 3.11 -16.09
C PHE A 135 -5.87 1.85 -16.42
N PRO A 136 -6.40 0.80 -17.07
CA PRO A 136 -5.60 -0.38 -17.42
C PRO A 136 -4.41 -0.05 -18.34
N TYR A 137 -4.62 0.88 -19.28
CA TYR A 137 -3.57 1.30 -20.21
C TYR A 137 -2.47 2.11 -19.50
N ILE A 138 -2.86 3.03 -18.62
CA ILE A 138 -1.92 3.85 -17.81
C ILE A 138 -1.08 2.97 -16.88
N VAL A 139 -1.71 2.02 -16.19
CA VAL A 139 -0.99 1.02 -15.39
C VAL A 139 -0.03 0.21 -16.28
N GLY A 140 -0.48 -0.16 -17.47
CA GLY A 140 0.33 -0.84 -18.47
C GLY A 140 1.58 -0.04 -18.87
N LEU A 141 1.47 1.26 -19.15
CA LEU A 141 2.61 2.13 -19.47
C LEU A 141 3.62 2.20 -18.32
N TYR A 142 3.13 2.32 -17.08
CA TYR A 142 3.97 2.27 -15.88
C TYR A 142 4.75 0.94 -15.78
N VAL A 143 4.07 -0.20 -15.94
CA VAL A 143 4.72 -1.53 -15.90
C VAL A 143 5.71 -1.69 -17.05
N ALA A 144 5.34 -1.29 -18.26
CA ALA A 144 6.16 -1.34 -19.46
C ALA A 144 7.45 -0.53 -19.31
N HIS A 145 7.39 0.66 -18.70
CA HIS A 145 8.57 1.47 -18.41
C HIS A 145 9.58 0.70 -17.55
N TYR A 146 9.13 0.09 -16.44
CA TYR A 146 10.01 -0.70 -15.58
C TYR A 146 10.49 -2.01 -16.23
N MET A 147 9.68 -2.66 -17.07
CA MET A 147 10.12 -3.85 -17.81
C MET A 147 11.18 -3.51 -18.87
N TYR A 148 11.08 -2.35 -19.49
CA TYR A 148 12.11 -1.83 -20.39
C TYR A 148 13.44 -1.62 -19.65
N LEU A 149 13.40 -0.95 -18.49
CA LEU A 149 14.59 -0.72 -17.67
C LEU A 149 15.19 -2.03 -17.14
N TYR A 150 14.35 -2.96 -16.69
CA TYR A 150 14.78 -4.29 -16.27
C TYR A 150 15.57 -5.02 -17.38
N ALA A 151 15.08 -4.98 -18.61
CA ALA A 151 15.80 -5.58 -19.74
C ALA A 151 17.10 -4.83 -20.10
N ALA A 152 17.18 -3.52 -19.86
CA ALA A 152 18.42 -2.77 -19.99
C ALA A 152 19.44 -3.18 -18.91
N ASP A 153 19.01 -3.29 -17.64
CA ASP A 153 19.84 -3.74 -16.53
C ASP A 153 20.38 -5.16 -16.75
N MET A 154 19.52 -6.10 -17.17
CA MET A 154 19.93 -7.49 -17.43
C MET A 154 20.97 -7.59 -18.56
N ARG A 155 20.90 -6.72 -19.58
CA ARG A 155 21.94 -6.63 -20.62
C ARG A 155 23.23 -6.03 -20.09
N GLY A 156 23.14 -5.01 -19.22
CA GLY A 156 24.29 -4.42 -18.55
C GLY A 156 25.05 -5.44 -17.71
N VAL A 157 24.33 -6.20 -16.87
CA VAL A 157 24.90 -7.28 -16.06
C VAL A 157 25.58 -8.33 -16.94
N ALA A 158 24.99 -8.69 -18.08
CA ALA A 158 25.60 -9.65 -19.01
C ALA A 158 26.95 -9.17 -19.61
N VAL A 159 27.19 -7.86 -19.67
CA VAL A 159 28.47 -7.26 -20.12
C VAL A 159 29.34 -6.75 -18.97
N GLY A 160 29.02 -7.12 -17.72
CA GLY A 160 29.82 -6.82 -16.54
C GLY A 160 29.56 -5.46 -15.89
N THR A 161 28.51 -4.73 -16.27
CA THR A 161 28.10 -3.52 -15.52
C THR A 161 27.34 -3.91 -14.26
N ALA A 162 27.42 -3.07 -13.22
CA ALA A 162 26.53 -3.20 -12.08
C ALA A 162 25.06 -3.05 -12.52
N GLY A 163 24.14 -3.82 -11.94
CA GLY A 163 22.70 -3.66 -12.19
C GLY A 163 22.15 -2.40 -11.50
N GLY A 164 21.17 -1.72 -12.11
CA GLY A 164 20.53 -0.53 -11.55
C GLY A 164 21.30 0.77 -11.81
N VAL A 165 22.17 0.79 -12.83
CA VAL A 165 22.84 2.02 -13.26
C VAL A 165 21.83 2.92 -13.97
N ASN A 166 21.64 4.13 -13.46
CA ASN A 166 20.93 5.18 -14.19
C ASN A 166 21.77 5.64 -15.38
N SER A 167 21.73 4.88 -16.47
CA SER A 167 22.13 5.40 -17.77
C SER A 167 21.04 6.38 -18.20
N GLY A 168 21.37 7.67 -18.26
CA GLY A 168 20.52 8.64 -18.91
C GLY A 168 20.24 8.22 -20.36
N ILE A 169 19.44 9.03 -21.06
CA ILE A 169 18.96 8.72 -22.40
C ILE A 169 20.17 8.56 -23.33
N GLN A 170 20.31 7.37 -23.91
CA GLN A 170 21.42 7.05 -24.78
C GLN A 170 21.17 7.67 -26.16
N THR A 171 21.60 8.91 -26.33
CA THR A 171 21.43 9.68 -27.57
C THR A 171 22.46 9.36 -28.64
N ALA A 172 23.53 8.63 -28.31
CA ALA A 172 24.53 8.21 -29.27
C ALA A 172 25.06 6.79 -29.02
N LYS A 173 25.31 6.06 -30.11
CA LYS A 173 26.06 4.79 -30.10
C LYS A 173 27.11 4.82 -31.21
N SER A 174 28.33 4.44 -30.88
CA SER A 174 29.42 4.27 -31.83
C SER A 174 29.95 2.84 -31.80
N VAL A 175 30.09 2.23 -32.98
CA VAL A 175 30.78 0.94 -33.17
C VAL A 175 31.90 1.16 -34.18
N ASP A 176 33.14 1.00 -33.72
CA ASP A 176 34.36 1.27 -34.50
C ASP A 176 34.35 2.68 -35.13
N LYS A 177 34.15 2.78 -36.45
CA LYS A 177 34.11 4.05 -37.20
C LYS A 177 32.70 4.57 -37.50
N VAL A 178 31.65 3.86 -37.12
CA VAL A 178 30.26 4.24 -37.38
C VAL A 178 29.64 4.75 -36.10
N SER A 179 29.25 6.03 -36.10
CA SER A 179 28.45 6.62 -35.04
C SER A 179 27.05 6.93 -35.53
N ALA A 180 26.06 6.65 -34.68
CA ALA A 180 24.70 7.12 -34.83
C ALA A 180 24.39 8.02 -33.62
N SER A 181 24.02 9.26 -33.89
CA SER A 181 23.56 10.24 -32.91
C SER A 181 22.12 10.62 -33.22
N TYR A 182 21.28 10.61 -32.19
CA TYR A 182 19.87 11.01 -32.24
C TYR A 182 19.67 12.27 -31.41
N ASP A 183 19.04 13.28 -32.00
CA ASP A 183 18.56 14.44 -31.24
C ASP A 183 17.25 14.06 -30.55
N ALA A 184 17.27 14.02 -29.22
CA ALA A 184 16.10 13.71 -28.39
C ALA A 184 15.51 14.97 -27.74
N SER A 185 16.08 16.15 -27.98
CA SER A 185 15.70 17.38 -27.28
C SER A 185 14.29 17.89 -27.64
N ALA A 186 13.83 17.61 -28.86
CA ALA A 186 12.51 18.04 -29.34
C ALA A 186 11.36 17.10 -28.91
N THR A 187 11.66 15.87 -28.49
CA THR A 187 10.66 14.81 -28.23
C THR A 187 10.48 14.46 -26.75
N LEU A 188 11.29 15.05 -25.87
CA LEU A 188 11.29 14.70 -24.45
C LEU A 188 10.91 15.92 -23.61
N ASP A 189 10.05 15.71 -22.63
CA ASP A 189 9.71 16.75 -21.64
C ASP A 189 10.89 16.89 -20.66
N PRO A 190 11.52 18.08 -20.54
CA PRO A 190 12.60 18.31 -19.57
C PRO A 190 12.23 17.99 -18.12
N ASN A 191 10.93 18.03 -17.77
CA ASN A 191 10.43 17.80 -16.43
C ASN A 191 10.16 16.31 -16.12
N ALA A 192 10.14 15.45 -17.13
CA ALA A 192 9.79 14.03 -16.96
C ALA A 192 10.92 13.20 -16.32
N GLY A 193 12.16 13.70 -16.32
CA GLY A 193 13.29 13.10 -15.60
C GLY A 193 13.45 11.60 -15.85
N PHE A 194 13.29 10.80 -14.79
CA PHE A 194 13.38 9.32 -14.84
C PHE A 194 12.46 8.68 -15.90
N TRP A 195 11.28 9.26 -16.11
CA TRP A 195 10.30 8.73 -17.04
C TRP A 195 10.76 8.81 -18.50
N ASN A 196 11.65 9.74 -18.84
CA ASN A 196 12.20 9.86 -20.19
C ASN A 196 13.12 8.71 -20.62
N ASN A 197 13.51 7.82 -19.70
CA ASN A 197 14.37 6.69 -20.05
C ASN A 197 13.68 5.64 -20.94
N SER A 198 12.37 5.73 -21.17
CA SER A 198 11.66 4.93 -22.17
C SER A 198 10.47 5.68 -22.75
N ARG A 199 10.07 5.34 -23.99
CA ARG A 199 8.86 5.89 -24.62
C ARG A 199 7.61 5.66 -23.75
N TYR A 200 7.50 4.49 -23.11
CA TYR A 200 6.38 4.18 -22.22
C TYR A 200 6.35 5.10 -20.99
N GLY A 201 7.51 5.48 -20.47
CA GLY A 201 7.60 6.40 -19.34
C GLY A 201 7.25 7.82 -19.75
N SER A 202 7.76 8.31 -20.90
CA SER A 202 7.39 9.63 -21.42
C SER A 202 5.90 9.75 -21.64
N GLU A 203 5.26 8.75 -22.27
CA GLU A 203 3.81 8.74 -22.47
C GLU A 203 3.04 8.64 -21.15
N PHE A 204 3.50 7.80 -20.21
CA PHE A 204 2.92 7.74 -18.86
C PHE A 204 2.96 9.10 -18.16
N TRP A 205 4.08 9.82 -18.27
CA TRP A 205 4.23 11.16 -17.70
C TRP A 205 3.25 12.17 -18.30
N GLU A 206 3.05 12.15 -19.61
CA GLU A 206 2.06 13.00 -20.28
C GLU A 206 0.65 12.78 -19.71
N TYR A 207 0.23 11.50 -19.57
CA TYR A 207 -1.05 11.18 -18.93
C TYR A 207 -1.09 11.62 -17.46
N LEU A 208 -0.02 11.42 -16.69
CA LEU A 208 0.04 11.89 -15.31
C LEU A 208 -0.15 13.40 -15.21
N MET A 209 0.43 14.19 -16.11
CA MET A 209 0.26 15.65 -16.13
C MET A 209 -1.14 16.05 -16.57
N MET A 210 -1.71 15.35 -17.56
CA MET A 210 -3.06 15.63 -18.05
C MET A 210 -4.14 15.37 -16.99
N PHE A 211 -4.04 14.27 -16.24
CA PHE A 211 -4.99 13.92 -15.18
C PHE A 211 -4.64 14.55 -13.81
N GLY A 212 -3.37 14.87 -13.57
CA GLY A 212 -2.89 15.52 -12.35
C GLY A 212 -3.18 17.02 -12.28
N ALA A 213 -3.30 17.71 -13.42
CA ALA A 213 -3.64 19.13 -13.51
C ALA A 213 -5.13 19.45 -13.28
N GLY A 214 -6.00 18.43 -13.17
CA GLY A 214 -7.32 18.54 -12.56
C GLY A 214 -8.23 19.65 -13.09
N ALA A 215 -8.64 19.60 -14.36
CA ALA A 215 -9.87 20.28 -14.77
C ALA A 215 -11.04 19.29 -14.67
N VAL A 216 -11.67 19.20 -13.49
CA VAL A 216 -13.03 18.66 -13.39
C VAL A 216 -13.96 19.79 -13.82
N GLN A 217 -14.57 19.65 -14.99
CA GLN A 217 -15.63 20.56 -15.41
C GLN A 217 -16.88 20.28 -14.57
N LEU A 218 -17.22 21.20 -13.67
CA LEU A 218 -18.49 21.26 -12.96
C LEU A 218 -19.51 22.04 -13.81
N GLY A 219 -20.53 21.35 -14.34
CA GLY A 219 -21.74 21.92 -14.96
C GLY A 219 -21.90 21.64 -16.47
N THR A 220 -23.07 21.27 -16.99
CA THR A 220 -24.43 21.78 -16.68
C THR A 220 -25.52 20.68 -16.68
N PRO A 221 -26.67 20.95 -16.02
CA PRO A 221 -27.77 19.98 -15.87
C PRO A 221 -28.63 19.88 -17.15
N GLU A 222 -29.23 18.70 -17.34
CA GLU A 222 -30.55 18.55 -17.97
C GLU A 222 -31.51 17.92 -16.95
#